data_AF-A0A7X7TP61-F1
#
_entry.id   AF-A0A7X7TP61-F1
#
_cell.length_a   1.000
_cell.length_b   1.000
_cell.length_c   1.000
_cell.angle_alpha   90.00
_cell.angle_beta   90.00
_cell.angle_gamma   90.00
#
_symmetry.space_group_name_H-M   'P 1'
#
loop_
_entity.id
_entity.type
_entity.pdbx_description
1 polymer ?
#
loop_
_entity_poly.entity_id
_entity_poly.type
_entity_poly.pdbx_seq_one_letter_code
_entity_poly.pdbx_strand_id
1 'polypeptide(L)' 'KGVVFVTGKTFDPDGIKNDAMRVSFCNTDESAIRKGIPLLAEAIREVCG' A
#
# COMPACT_ATOMS: atom_id res chain seq x y z
N LYS A 1 -0.31 -6.07 9.82
CA LYS A 1 -0.98 -4.80 10.24
C LYS A 1 -2.26 -4.60 9.42
N GLY A 2 -3.26 -3.87 9.93
CA GLY A 2 -4.60 -3.77 9.30
C GLY A 2 -4.71 -2.70 8.22
N VAL A 3 -4.18 -2.96 7.02
CA VAL A 3 -4.27 -2.10 5.82
C VAL A 3 -4.38 -3.00 4.59
N VAL A 4 -5.18 -2.60 3.59
CA VAL A 4 -5.31 -3.29 2.31
C VAL A 4 -4.87 -2.36 1.19
N PHE A 5 -4.09 -2.87 0.25
CA PHE A 5 -3.60 -2.17 -0.94
C PHE A 5 -3.57 -3.12 -2.13
N VAL A 6 -3.39 -2.59 -3.34
CA VAL A 6 -3.22 -3.40 -4.56
C VAL A 6 -1.75 -3.39 -4.95
N THR A 7 -1.20 -4.56 -5.28
CA THR A 7 0.18 -4.68 -5.77
C THR A 7 0.29 -4.11 -7.19
N GLY A 8 1.42 -3.47 -7.52
CA GLY A 8 1.68 -2.92 -8.85
C GLY A 8 1.64 -3.97 -9.95
N LYS A 9 2.05 -5.21 -9.63
CA LYS A 9 1.98 -6.37 -10.53
C LYS A 9 0.58 -6.64 -11.09
N THR A 10 -0.49 -6.27 -10.39
CA THR A 10 -1.86 -6.38 -10.92
C THR A 10 -2.07 -5.57 -12.21
N PHE A 11 -1.25 -4.55 -12.45
CA PHE A 11 -1.32 -3.67 -13.63
C PHE A 11 -0.16 -3.89 -14.61
N ASP A 12 0.71 -4.87 -14.35
CA ASP A 12 1.84 -5.19 -15.22
C ASP A 12 1.60 -6.55 -15.91
N PRO A 13 1.12 -6.55 -17.17
CA PRO A 13 0.84 -7.79 -17.89
C PRO A 13 2.09 -8.64 -18.15
N ASP A 14 3.27 -8.01 -18.22
CA ASP A 14 4.54 -8.69 -18.45
C ASP A 14 5.17 -9.18 -17.13
N GLY A 15 4.68 -8.69 -15.98
CA GLY A 15 5.07 -9.14 -14.65
C GLY A 15 6.52 -8.81 -14.26
N ILE A 16 7.10 -7.78 -14.86
CA ILE A 16 8.50 -7.37 -14.71
C ILE A 16 8.69 -6.40 -13.53
N LYS A 17 7.74 -5.49 -13.30
CA LYS A 17 7.80 -4.44 -12.27
C LYS A 17 6.86 -4.78 -11.11
N ASN A 18 7.44 -5.01 -9.93
CA ASN A 18 6.71 -5.37 -8.71
C ASN A 18 7.19 -4.59 -7.47
N ASP A 19 7.69 -3.39 -7.69
CA ASP A 19 8.25 -2.48 -6.69
C ASP A 19 7.29 -1.33 -6.32
N ALA A 20 6.07 -1.35 -6.84
CA ALA A 20 5.05 -0.34 -6.59
C ALA A 20 3.80 -0.92 -5.93
N MET A 21 3.09 -0.07 -5.20
CA MET A 21 1.79 -0.38 -4.57
C MET A 21 0.80 0.75 -4.87
N ARG A 22 -0.46 0.41 -5.13
CA ARG A 22 -1.55 1.39 -5.31
C ARG A 22 -2.40 1.46 -4.04
N VAL A 23 -2.49 2.66 -3.48
CA VAL A 23 -3.37 2.99 -2.36
C VAL A 23 -4.48 3.91 -2.86
N SER A 24 -5.74 3.63 -2.51
CA SER A 24 -6.89 4.46 -2.88
C SER A 24 -7.47 5.16 -1.66
N PHE A 25 -7.82 6.44 -1.84
CA PHE A 25 -8.40 7.30 -0.82
C PHE A 25 -9.80 7.82 -1.20
N CYS A 26 -10.32 7.44 -2.37
CA CYS A 26 -11.54 8.01 -2.95
C CYS A 26 -12.80 7.78 -2.10
N ASN A 27 -12.79 6.74 -1.25
CA ASN A 27 -13.90 6.34 -0.39
C ASN A 27 -13.44 6.11 1.07
N THR A 28 -12.31 6.69 1.46
CA THR A 28 -11.69 6.45 2.76
C THR A 28 -11.75 7.74 3.58
N ASP A 29 -12.31 7.69 4.78
CA ASP A 29 -12.34 8.84 5.69
C ASP A 29 -10.93 9.30 6.06
N GLU A 30 -10.75 10.61 6.25
CA GLU A 30 -9.46 11.21 6.58
C GLU A 30 -8.81 10.58 7.82
N SER A 31 -9.60 10.22 8.83
CA SER A 31 -9.15 9.54 10.04
C SER A 31 -8.54 8.16 9.75
N ALA A 32 -9.14 7.40 8.84
CA ALA A 32 -8.63 6.10 8.39
C ALA A 32 -7.34 6.27 7.58
N ILE A 33 -7.21 7.31 6.76
CA ILE A 33 -5.97 7.63 6.03
C ILE A 33 -4.84 7.95 7.01
N ARG A 34 -5.10 8.85 7.97
CA ARG A 34 -4.14 9.27 9.00
C ARG A 34 -3.65 8.11 9.86
N LYS A 35 -4.49 7.10 10.09
CA LYS A 35 -4.11 5.86 10.80
C LYS A 35 -3.42 4.85 9.90
N GLY A 36 -3.92 4.64 8.69
CA GLY A 36 -3.50 3.57 7.78
C GLY A 36 -2.13 3.78 7.16
N ILE A 37 -1.79 5.01 6.76
CA ILE A 37 -0.52 5.30 6.10
C ILE A 37 0.69 5.07 7.01
N PRO A 38 0.71 5.52 8.28
CA PRO A 38 1.78 5.17 9.21
C PRO A 38 1.92 3.66 9.42
N LEU A 39 0.81 2.93 9.59
CA LEU A 39 0.83 1.47 9.74
C LEU A 39 1.46 0.77 8.53
N LEU A 40 1.18 1.25 7.32
CA LEU A 40 1.79 0.73 6.09
C LEU A 40 3.29 1.02 6.06
N ALA A 41 3.71 2.25 6.36
CA ALA A 41 5.11 2.64 6.38
C ALA A 41 5.94 1.85 7.42
N GLU A 42 5.39 1.65 8.61
CA GLU A 42 6.03 0.82 9.63
C GLU A 42 6.14 -0.64 9.19
N ALA A 43 5.10 -1.22 8.56
CA ALA A 43 5.16 -2.59 8.05
C ALA A 43 6.26 -2.76 6.99
N ILE A 44 6.42 -1.77 6.10
CA ILE A 44 7.50 -1.78 5.10
C ILE A 44 8.85 -1.71 5.80
N ARG A 45 9.01 -0.84 6.79
CA ARG A 45 10.27 -0.69 7.54
C ARG A 45 10.63 -1.96 8.31
N GLU A 46 9.67 -2.63 8.92
CA GLU A 46 9.90 -3.90 9.64
C GLU A 46 10.43 -5.03 8.73
N VAL A 47 10.09 -5.00 7.44
CA VAL A 47 10.46 -6.05 6.48
C VAL A 47 11.69 -5.69 5.66
N CYS A 48 11.83 -4.42 5.26
CA CYS A 48 12.81 -3.96 4.28
C CYS A 48 13.84 -2.95 4.83
N GLY A 49 13.64 -2.45 6.04
CA GLY A 49 14.46 -1.40 6.66
C GLY A 49 15.50 -1.90 7.65
#